data_AF-A0A5J6G7R9-F1
#
_entry.id   AF-A0A5J6G7R9-F1
#
_cell.length_a   1.000
_cell.length_b   1.000
_cell.length_c   1.000
_cell.angle_alpha   90.00
_cell.angle_beta   90.00
_cell.angle_gamma   90.00
#
_symmetry.space_group_name_H-M   'P 1'
#
loop_
_entity.id
_entity.type
_entity.pdbx_description
1 polymer ?
#
loop_
_entity_poly.entity_id
_entity_poly.type
_entity_poly.pdbx_seq_one_letter_code
_entity_poly.pdbx_strand_id
1 'polypeptide(L)'
;MDRTTDRIMDKGTFRDRFKNQAVVLSGLPRGTGRRLAEQANATAGPGDAALRTKAEFGVLFDLLLAQQGDAASTEGRLVLQDAQGQPTVIGQIVQAYLDAAQDKTEFFAHGLYRVAVTGWPPGLLTADEVIVAPPGARLTIATSEAPDAELLSTPAFSLVNSGNMTAHAPKRSWKIDLEVRASEDRLHGMERVNLKAMYNDPSQMREAVAWRLLERAGVPAAQHTYATLSLNDRYMGLFSVIEQVDKKFLKDHFGKNADGNLYKAYYGDVGAATLEHRTGTDGTDGGRQYFTAGSLEDDRTYRLKTNEDDPTANTYDDLAVLVRAVNGVGLPGAESRFASDAFRSSVEGVMNVRAFLRWAGANVLLGSWDNYFATPANYYLYNSGRLGDPSGFVDRPYFTFVPWDYDNSSGIDFFATQWQYTDLLDWPAMSRNYCRITHAPHETSHLPLFTNLLRHHDFCQYYLDHLEFLLDTEFGPERVAELIGAEGSGRSDGLWQLISGAAYGESDSPHGKPFTGRQFTNDEVYRAAYRQWELSRGSQFTYGIFHYTRMRYDSARQQLAELRKTYPNGASGAVFPGALEVLPS
;
A
#
# COMPACT_ATOMS: atom_id res chain seq x y z
N MET A 1 -15.76 -23.38 9.75
CA MET A 1 -16.44 -23.80 8.50
C MET A 1 -15.50 -24.76 7.81
N ASP A 2 -15.96 -25.96 7.44
CA ASP A 2 -15.14 -26.97 6.77
C ASP A 2 -14.61 -26.41 5.44
N ARG A 3 -13.30 -26.19 5.34
CA ARG A 3 -12.65 -25.69 4.12
C ARG A 3 -12.32 -26.86 3.17
N THR A 4 -12.49 -28.11 3.61
CA THR A 4 -12.35 -29.32 2.80
C THR A 4 -13.68 -29.80 2.25
N THR A 5 -14.13 -29.19 1.15
CA THR A 5 -15.31 -29.67 0.39
C THR A 5 -15.01 -30.91 -0.47
N ASP A 6 -13.72 -31.18 -0.71
CA ASP A 6 -13.29 -32.21 -1.65
C ASP A 6 -13.07 -33.55 -0.93
N ARG A 7 -13.72 -34.61 -1.40
CA ARG A 7 -13.55 -35.96 -0.84
C ARG A 7 -12.13 -36.51 -1.05
N ILE A 8 -11.51 -36.18 -2.17
CA ILE A 8 -10.15 -36.57 -2.53
C ILE A 8 -9.37 -35.36 -3.05
N MET A 9 -8.05 -35.36 -2.87
CA MET A 9 -7.20 -34.24 -3.27
C MET A 9 -5.89 -34.73 -3.89
N ASP A 10 -5.55 -34.21 -5.07
CA ASP A 10 -4.26 -34.42 -5.72
C ASP A 10 -3.21 -33.39 -5.27
N LYS A 11 -1.94 -33.63 -5.63
CA LYS A 11 -0.81 -32.79 -5.24
C LYS A 11 -0.85 -31.38 -5.83
N GLY A 12 -1.39 -31.22 -7.04
CA GLY A 12 -1.57 -29.91 -7.66
C GLY A 12 -2.56 -29.08 -6.87
N THR A 13 -3.76 -29.61 -6.70
CA THR A 13 -4.85 -29.01 -5.93
C THR A 13 -4.41 -28.69 -4.51
N PHE A 14 -3.72 -29.62 -3.82
CA PHE A 14 -3.19 -29.38 -2.47
C PHE A 14 -2.26 -28.16 -2.42
N ARG A 15 -1.27 -28.07 -3.33
CA ARG A 15 -0.35 -26.92 -3.35
C ARG A 15 -1.06 -25.62 -3.68
N ASP A 16 -2.03 -25.66 -4.58
CA ASP A 16 -2.80 -24.47 -4.97
C ASP A 16 -3.64 -23.93 -3.80
N ARG A 17 -4.11 -24.78 -2.88
CA ARG A 17 -4.80 -24.36 -1.65
C ARG A 17 -3.93 -23.50 -0.73
N PHE A 18 -2.61 -23.71 -0.73
CA PHE A 18 -1.65 -22.96 0.07
C PHE A 18 -0.86 -21.91 -0.72
N LYS A 19 -1.26 -21.64 -1.97
CA LYS A 19 -0.58 -20.64 -2.80
C LYS A 19 -0.67 -19.27 -2.13
N ASN A 20 0.47 -18.61 -1.96
CA ASN A 20 0.62 -17.32 -1.26
C ASN A 20 0.25 -17.36 0.23
N GLN A 21 0.18 -18.55 0.84
CA GLN A 21 -0.10 -18.72 2.26
C GLN A 21 1.12 -19.27 2.99
N ALA A 22 1.16 -19.07 4.31
CA ALA A 22 2.16 -19.66 5.19
C ALA A 22 1.46 -20.46 6.30
N VAL A 23 2.00 -21.63 6.63
CA VAL A 23 1.55 -22.43 7.79
C VAL A 23 2.65 -22.39 8.85
N VAL A 24 2.41 -21.64 9.92
CA VAL A 24 3.35 -21.50 11.04
C VAL A 24 3.32 -22.78 11.88
N LEU A 25 4.46 -23.47 11.97
CA LEU A 25 4.56 -24.78 12.60
C LEU A 25 4.20 -24.75 14.09
N SER A 26 4.53 -23.66 14.79
CA SER A 26 4.24 -23.49 16.21
C SER A 26 2.73 -23.38 16.49
N GLY A 27 1.96 -22.87 15.54
CA GLY A 27 0.50 -22.76 15.59
C GLY A 27 -0.24 -24.08 15.37
N LEU A 28 0.44 -25.11 14.85
CA LEU A 28 -0.17 -26.41 14.64
C LEU A 28 -0.34 -27.20 15.94
N PRO A 29 -1.46 -27.93 16.11
CA PRO A 29 -1.66 -28.83 17.24
C PRO A 29 -0.52 -29.86 17.35
N ARG A 30 -0.07 -30.13 18.58
CA ARG A 30 0.93 -31.18 18.83
C ARG A 30 0.38 -32.53 18.36
N GLY A 31 1.14 -33.25 17.55
CA GLY A 31 0.73 -34.56 17.03
C GLY A 31 1.37 -34.90 15.70
N THR A 32 0.77 -35.86 14.98
CA THR A 32 1.28 -36.31 13.68
C THR A 32 1.32 -35.20 12.65
N GLY A 33 0.27 -34.37 12.53
CA GLY A 33 0.25 -33.26 11.57
C GLY A 33 1.45 -32.31 11.73
N ARG A 34 1.71 -31.84 12.96
CA ARG A 34 2.87 -30.98 13.21
C ARG A 34 4.21 -31.65 12.90
N ARG A 35 4.41 -32.92 13.27
CA ARG A 35 5.64 -33.67 12.94
C ARG A 35 5.87 -33.79 11.44
N LEU A 36 4.82 -34.05 10.66
CA LEU A 36 4.93 -34.13 9.20
C LEU A 36 5.29 -32.77 8.59
N ALA A 37 4.72 -31.69 9.13
CA ALA A 37 5.03 -30.33 8.70
C ALA A 37 6.48 -29.92 9.04
N GLU A 38 6.95 -30.21 10.26
CA GLU A 38 8.35 -30.02 10.68
C GLU A 38 9.31 -30.82 9.77
N GLN A 39 8.96 -32.07 9.44
CA GLN A 39 9.75 -32.90 8.53
C GLN A 39 9.78 -32.33 7.09
N ALA A 40 8.64 -31.85 6.59
CA ALA A 40 8.56 -31.22 5.26
C ALA A 40 9.43 -29.97 5.17
N ASN A 41 9.36 -29.09 6.18
CA ASN A 41 10.17 -27.88 6.27
C ASN A 41 11.67 -28.20 6.40
N ALA A 42 12.05 -29.21 7.20
CA ALA A 42 13.45 -29.63 7.30
C ALA A 42 14.00 -30.24 5.99
N THR A 43 13.13 -30.83 5.16
CA THR A 43 13.54 -31.54 3.93
C THR A 43 13.62 -30.61 2.72
N ALA A 44 12.68 -29.68 2.57
CA ALA A 44 12.54 -28.83 1.39
C ALA A 44 12.55 -27.33 1.68
N GLY A 45 12.42 -26.95 2.94
CA GLY A 45 12.53 -25.57 3.40
C GLY A 45 13.90 -25.25 3.98
N PRO A 46 14.08 -24.05 4.54
CA PRO A 46 15.31 -23.66 5.20
C PRO A 46 15.44 -24.22 6.64
N GLY A 47 14.58 -25.16 7.04
CA GLY A 47 14.53 -25.70 8.41
C GLY A 47 14.09 -24.64 9.43
N ASP A 48 13.13 -23.79 9.06
CA ASP A 48 12.62 -22.68 9.86
C ASP A 48 11.22 -22.95 10.45
N ALA A 49 10.51 -21.89 10.82
CA ALA A 49 9.28 -21.98 11.60
C ALA A 49 7.98 -22.12 10.78
N ALA A 50 8.03 -22.12 9.43
CA ALA A 50 6.82 -22.12 8.62
C ALA A 50 6.97 -22.85 7.28
N LEU A 51 5.90 -23.51 6.82
CA LEU A 51 5.78 -23.97 5.44
C LEU A 51 5.23 -22.84 4.57
N ARG A 52 5.87 -22.53 3.45
CA ARG A 52 5.47 -21.41 2.58
C ARG A 52 5.79 -21.58 1.09
N THR A 53 6.66 -22.51 0.75
CA THR A 53 7.10 -22.73 -0.64
C THR A 53 6.34 -23.89 -1.28
N LYS A 54 6.27 -23.87 -2.61
CA LYS A 54 5.69 -24.97 -3.40
C LYS A 54 6.40 -26.30 -3.17
N ALA A 55 7.71 -26.27 -2.92
CA ALA A 55 8.52 -27.44 -2.62
C ALA A 55 8.15 -28.05 -1.26
N GLU A 56 8.05 -27.23 -0.21
CA GLU A 56 7.64 -27.66 1.13
C GLU A 56 6.25 -28.30 1.15
N PHE A 57 5.26 -27.65 0.56
CA PHE A 57 3.91 -28.23 0.45
C PHE A 57 3.89 -29.48 -0.44
N GLY A 58 4.80 -29.56 -1.41
CA GLY A 58 5.01 -30.76 -2.21
C GLY A 58 5.51 -31.95 -1.38
N VAL A 59 6.50 -31.74 -0.50
CA VAL A 59 7.00 -32.78 0.40
C VAL A 59 5.96 -33.13 1.47
N LEU A 60 5.26 -32.13 2.02
CA LEU A 60 4.19 -32.38 2.99
C LEU A 60 3.11 -33.29 2.40
N PHE A 61 2.71 -33.05 1.15
CA PHE A 61 1.75 -33.91 0.46
C PHE A 61 2.24 -35.37 0.38
N ASP A 62 3.50 -35.58 0.01
CA ASP A 62 4.06 -36.94 -0.12
C ASP A 62 4.13 -37.64 1.25
N LEU A 63 4.46 -36.89 2.31
CA LEU A 63 4.46 -37.38 3.69
C LEU A 63 3.05 -37.74 4.18
N LEU A 64 2.03 -36.93 3.85
CA LEU A 64 0.64 -37.23 4.16
C LEU A 64 0.16 -38.49 3.41
N LEU A 65 0.55 -38.63 2.14
CA LEU A 65 0.20 -39.80 1.33
C LEU A 65 0.83 -41.07 1.91
N ALA A 66 2.10 -41.01 2.35
CA ALA A 66 2.75 -42.11 3.04
C ALA A 66 2.09 -42.45 4.38
N GLN A 67 1.66 -41.43 5.13
CA GLN A 67 0.95 -41.60 6.42
C GLN A 67 -0.45 -42.23 6.24
N GLN A 68 -1.11 -42.01 5.10
CA GLN A 68 -2.41 -42.60 4.77
C GLN A 68 -2.33 -44.13 4.57
N GLY A 69 -1.22 -44.61 3.98
CA GLY A 69 -0.98 -46.01 3.67
C GLY A 69 -1.75 -46.53 2.44
N ASP A 70 -1.25 -47.65 1.88
CA ASP A 70 -1.69 -48.17 0.58
C ASP A 70 -3.17 -48.63 0.55
N ALA A 71 -3.69 -49.13 1.68
CA ALA A 71 -5.04 -49.68 1.79
C ALA A 71 -6.17 -48.64 1.60
N ALA A 72 -5.86 -47.35 1.76
CA ALA A 72 -6.78 -46.23 1.54
C ALA A 72 -6.36 -45.36 0.33
N SER A 73 -5.27 -45.70 -0.37
CA SER A 73 -4.76 -44.89 -1.47
C SER A 73 -5.58 -45.06 -2.75
N THR A 74 -6.13 -43.96 -3.26
CA THR A 74 -6.69 -43.87 -4.61
C THR A 74 -5.67 -43.16 -5.48
N GLU A 75 -4.91 -43.90 -6.29
CA GLU A 75 -4.02 -43.34 -7.34
C GLU A 75 -3.16 -42.13 -6.92
N GLY A 76 -2.48 -42.20 -5.77
CA GLY A 76 -1.62 -41.12 -5.31
C GLY A 76 -2.35 -39.85 -4.84
N ARG A 77 -3.62 -39.97 -4.45
CA ARG A 77 -4.45 -38.87 -3.90
C ARG A 77 -4.72 -39.06 -2.41
N LEU A 78 -4.81 -37.95 -1.69
CA LEU A 78 -5.27 -37.93 -0.30
C LEU A 78 -6.78 -38.13 -0.27
N VAL A 79 -7.26 -38.95 0.67
CA VAL A 79 -8.69 -39.16 0.95
C VAL A 79 -9.05 -38.35 2.17
N LEU A 80 -9.74 -37.22 1.97
CA LEU A 80 -10.06 -36.28 3.04
C LEU A 80 -11.37 -36.62 3.75
N GLN A 81 -12.31 -37.26 3.04
CA GLN A 81 -13.57 -37.71 3.61
C GLN A 81 -13.84 -39.19 3.30
N ASP A 82 -14.48 -39.89 4.22
CA ASP A 82 -14.92 -41.28 4.02
C ASP A 82 -16.15 -41.38 3.11
N ALA A 83 -16.70 -42.58 2.95
CA ALA A 83 -17.87 -42.82 2.09
C ALA A 83 -19.16 -42.15 2.61
N GLN A 84 -19.19 -41.77 3.88
CA GLN A 84 -20.30 -41.13 4.57
C GLN A 84 -20.11 -39.60 4.66
N GLY A 85 -19.03 -39.07 4.08
CA GLY A 85 -18.70 -37.65 4.08
C GLY A 85 -18.09 -37.16 5.40
N GLN A 86 -17.64 -38.08 6.28
CA GLN A 86 -16.96 -37.68 7.52
C GLN A 86 -15.46 -37.50 7.28
N PRO A 87 -14.81 -36.50 7.91
CA PRO A 87 -13.37 -36.28 7.75
C PRO A 87 -12.56 -37.50 8.21
N THR A 88 -11.67 -38.00 7.34
CA THR A 88 -10.68 -39.01 7.71
C THR A 88 -9.61 -38.42 8.63
N VAL A 89 -8.72 -39.24 9.19
CA VAL A 89 -7.56 -38.74 9.96
C VAL A 89 -6.70 -37.79 9.10
N ILE A 90 -6.49 -38.12 7.82
CA ILE A 90 -5.76 -37.24 6.88
C ILE A 90 -6.57 -35.98 6.60
N GLY A 91 -7.88 -36.08 6.41
CA GLY A 91 -8.77 -34.94 6.25
C GLY A 91 -8.69 -33.97 7.42
N GLN A 92 -8.70 -34.46 8.65
CA GLN A 92 -8.56 -33.65 9.87
C GLN A 92 -7.20 -32.95 9.94
N ILE A 93 -6.12 -33.65 9.56
CA ILE A 93 -4.77 -33.06 9.52
C ILE A 93 -4.69 -31.97 8.44
N VAL A 94 -5.21 -32.21 7.24
CA VAL A 94 -5.25 -31.22 6.16
C VAL A 94 -6.09 -30.01 6.53
N GLN A 95 -7.25 -30.23 7.15
CA GLN A 95 -8.11 -29.15 7.64
C GLN A 95 -7.38 -28.31 8.71
N ALA A 96 -6.63 -28.93 9.62
CA ALA A 96 -5.81 -28.21 10.59
C ALA A 96 -4.73 -27.34 9.93
N TYR A 97 -4.14 -27.77 8.80
CA TYR A 97 -3.25 -26.90 8.03
C TYR A 97 -3.98 -25.75 7.37
N LEU A 98 -5.16 -25.99 6.78
CA LEU A 98 -5.98 -24.94 6.13
C LEU A 98 -6.53 -23.91 7.12
N ASP A 99 -6.77 -24.32 8.36
CA ASP A 99 -7.19 -23.45 9.47
C ASP A 99 -6.02 -22.66 10.04
N ALA A 100 -4.80 -23.21 9.99
CA ALA A 100 -3.58 -22.55 10.44
C ALA A 100 -2.87 -21.74 9.35
N ALA A 101 -3.32 -21.84 8.09
CA ALA A 101 -2.73 -21.14 6.97
C ALA A 101 -3.10 -19.66 7.02
N GLN A 102 -2.07 -18.82 7.00
CA GLN A 102 -2.19 -17.38 7.01
C GLN A 102 -1.90 -16.79 5.64
N ASP A 103 -2.69 -15.78 5.25
CA ASP A 103 -2.50 -15.05 4.01
C ASP A 103 -2.06 -13.60 4.26
N LYS A 104 -1.86 -12.85 3.16
CA LYS A 104 -1.39 -11.47 3.22
C LYS A 104 -2.37 -10.56 3.99
N THR A 105 -3.68 -10.80 3.90
CA THR A 105 -4.69 -10.01 4.61
C THR A 105 -4.59 -10.27 6.12
N GLU A 106 -4.42 -11.53 6.53
CA GLU A 106 -4.18 -11.86 7.94
C GLU A 106 -2.86 -11.26 8.46
N PHE A 107 -1.81 -11.24 7.64
CA PHE A 107 -0.55 -10.57 7.98
C PHE A 107 -0.76 -9.06 8.28
N PHE A 108 -1.43 -8.33 7.40
CA PHE A 108 -1.67 -6.90 7.66
C PHE A 108 -2.73 -6.62 8.73
N ALA A 109 -3.51 -7.62 9.15
CA ALA A 109 -4.45 -7.49 10.26
C ALA A 109 -3.77 -7.50 11.64
N HIS A 110 -2.56 -8.05 11.77
CA HIS A 110 -1.78 -7.95 13.00
C HIS A 110 -1.20 -6.55 13.17
N GLY A 111 -1.16 -6.06 14.41
CA GLY A 111 -0.79 -4.67 14.68
C GLY A 111 0.70 -4.37 14.63
N LEU A 112 1.56 -5.26 15.16
CA LEU A 112 2.98 -5.01 15.31
C LEU A 112 3.81 -6.30 15.17
N TYR A 113 4.85 -6.20 14.35
CA TYR A 113 5.83 -7.25 14.12
C TYR A 113 7.19 -6.92 14.74
N ARG A 114 8.00 -7.96 14.90
CA ARG A 114 9.44 -7.87 15.18
C ARG A 114 10.19 -8.43 13.98
N VAL A 115 10.98 -7.57 13.36
CA VAL A 115 11.92 -7.92 12.29
C VAL A 115 13.33 -7.90 12.89
N ALA A 116 14.03 -9.01 12.79
CA ALA A 116 15.39 -9.13 13.30
C ALA A 116 16.31 -9.67 12.23
N VAL A 117 17.48 -9.05 12.07
CA VAL A 117 18.54 -9.54 11.20
C VAL A 117 19.74 -9.88 12.04
N THR A 118 20.18 -11.13 11.98
CA THR A 118 21.42 -11.59 12.61
C THR A 118 22.45 -11.91 11.54
N GLY A 119 23.73 -11.98 11.92
CA GLY A 119 24.84 -12.23 10.99
C GLY A 119 25.05 -11.14 9.92
N TRP A 120 24.46 -9.96 10.11
CA TRP A 120 24.66 -8.82 9.23
C TRP A 120 26.10 -8.31 9.33
N PRO A 121 26.69 -7.64 8.31
CA PRO A 121 28.03 -7.10 8.43
C PRO A 121 28.15 -6.11 9.62
N PRO A 122 29.11 -6.31 10.56
CA PRO A 122 29.27 -5.43 11.70
C PRO A 122 29.52 -3.97 11.30
N GLY A 123 28.86 -3.04 12.00
CA GLY A 123 28.99 -1.60 11.73
C GLY A 123 28.20 -1.09 10.52
N LEU A 124 27.62 -1.96 9.71
CA LEU A 124 26.84 -1.59 8.53
C LEU A 124 25.38 -1.35 8.89
N LEU A 125 25.06 -0.10 9.23
CA LEU A 125 23.73 0.34 9.68
C LEU A 125 22.94 1.09 8.61
N THR A 126 23.50 1.17 7.41
CA THR A 126 22.94 1.78 6.22
C THR A 126 23.37 0.93 5.01
N ALA A 127 22.62 1.02 3.93
CA ALA A 127 22.85 0.33 2.68
C ALA A 127 22.39 1.25 1.54
N ASP A 128 23.28 2.12 1.06
CA ASP A 128 22.98 3.01 -0.08
C ASP A 128 22.79 2.24 -1.40
N GLU A 129 23.33 1.02 -1.46
CA GLU A 129 23.16 0.07 -2.55
C GLU A 129 22.54 -1.23 -2.04
N VAL A 130 22.06 -2.09 -2.95
CA VAL A 130 21.49 -3.39 -2.59
C VAL A 130 22.56 -4.30 -2.01
N ILE A 131 22.36 -4.73 -0.76
CA ILE A 131 23.24 -5.66 -0.07
C ILE A 131 22.53 -6.99 0.08
N VAL A 132 22.94 -7.97 -0.73
CA VAL A 132 22.50 -9.35 -0.58
C VAL A 132 23.08 -9.93 0.71
N ALA A 133 22.24 -10.60 1.50
CA ALA A 133 22.60 -11.17 2.78
C ALA A 133 23.87 -12.05 2.68
N PRO A 134 24.92 -11.78 3.50
CA PRO A 134 26.13 -12.59 3.50
C PRO A 134 25.89 -13.99 4.08
N PRO A 135 26.81 -14.95 3.86
CA PRO A 135 26.71 -16.27 4.50
C PRO A 135 26.57 -16.16 6.02
N GLY A 136 25.59 -16.87 6.59
CA GLY A 136 25.29 -16.85 8.02
C GLY A 136 24.34 -15.73 8.46
N ALA A 137 24.04 -14.75 7.60
CA ALA A 137 23.00 -13.77 7.90
C ALA A 137 21.61 -14.41 7.81
N ARG A 138 20.70 -13.94 8.67
CA ARG A 138 19.32 -14.45 8.75
C ARG A 138 18.35 -13.34 9.08
N LEU A 139 17.28 -13.23 8.30
CA LEU A 139 16.13 -12.37 8.54
C LEU A 139 15.04 -13.20 9.21
N THR A 140 14.61 -12.78 10.39
CA THR A 140 13.47 -13.33 11.13
C THR A 140 12.34 -12.30 11.20
N ILE A 141 11.10 -12.74 11.01
CA ILE A 141 9.89 -11.96 11.28
C ILE A 141 9.01 -12.76 12.22
N ALA A 142 8.57 -12.15 13.32
CA ALA A 142 7.62 -12.73 14.29
C ALA A 142 6.62 -11.66 14.74
N THR A 143 5.47 -12.05 15.29
CA THR A 143 4.57 -11.07 15.95
C THR A 143 5.21 -10.53 17.23
N SER A 144 4.90 -9.30 17.62
CA SER A 144 5.45 -8.75 18.87
C SER A 144 4.96 -9.47 20.14
N GLU A 145 3.79 -10.10 20.08
CA GLU A 145 3.17 -10.83 21.20
C GLU A 145 3.75 -12.24 21.38
N ALA A 146 4.25 -12.86 20.31
CA ALA A 146 4.84 -14.19 20.33
C ALA A 146 6.18 -14.21 19.56
N PRO A 147 7.24 -13.60 20.12
CA PRO A 147 8.53 -13.47 19.42
C PRO A 147 9.21 -14.80 19.11
N ASP A 148 8.87 -15.87 19.85
CA ASP A 148 9.39 -17.23 19.63
C ASP A 148 8.61 -18.00 18.54
N ALA A 149 7.48 -17.45 18.07
CA ALA A 149 6.69 -17.99 16.96
C ALA A 149 7.04 -17.23 15.68
N GLU A 150 8.21 -17.53 15.11
CA GLU A 150 8.66 -16.93 13.85
C GLU A 150 7.69 -17.27 12.71
N LEU A 151 7.32 -16.27 11.91
CA LEU A 151 6.53 -16.39 10.68
C LEU A 151 7.41 -16.63 9.45
N LEU A 152 8.62 -16.08 9.48
CA LEU A 152 9.63 -16.18 8.43
C LEU A 152 11.00 -16.22 9.09
N SER A 153 11.86 -17.15 8.68
CA SER A 153 13.28 -17.11 9.03
C SER A 153 14.14 -17.60 7.88
N THR A 154 14.77 -16.67 7.15
CA THR A 154 15.44 -16.97 5.88
C THR A 154 16.84 -16.36 5.77
N PRO A 155 17.81 -17.07 5.16
CA PRO A 155 19.08 -16.49 4.71
C PRO A 155 18.99 -15.82 3.32
N ALA A 156 17.88 -15.98 2.62
CA ALA A 156 17.65 -15.46 1.28
C ALA A 156 16.90 -14.13 1.36
N PHE A 157 17.65 -13.07 1.65
CA PHE A 157 17.15 -11.70 1.55
C PHE A 157 18.24 -10.73 1.08
N SER A 158 17.84 -9.53 0.67
CA SER A 158 18.70 -8.36 0.58
C SER A 158 18.07 -7.18 1.30
N LEU A 159 18.92 -6.23 1.69
CA LEU A 159 18.51 -4.95 2.26
C LEU A 159 19.07 -3.81 1.43
N VAL A 160 18.27 -2.78 1.27
CA VAL A 160 18.68 -1.49 0.73
C VAL A 160 17.93 -0.38 1.45
N ASN A 161 18.54 0.78 1.63
CA ASN A 161 17.83 1.96 2.08
C ASN A 161 16.88 2.45 0.99
N SER A 162 15.74 3.00 1.40
CA SER A 162 14.67 3.37 0.46
C SER A 162 14.18 4.82 0.65
N GLY A 163 13.52 5.30 -0.41
CA GLY A 163 13.04 6.68 -0.54
C GLY A 163 14.07 7.60 -1.21
N ASN A 164 13.65 8.81 -1.56
CA ASN A 164 14.53 9.78 -2.21
C ASN A 164 15.33 10.56 -1.14
N MET A 165 14.66 11.46 -0.41
CA MET A 165 15.31 12.21 0.67
C MET A 165 15.57 11.35 1.92
N THR A 166 14.68 10.41 2.24
CA THR A 166 14.80 9.56 3.43
C THR A 166 15.91 8.52 3.34
N ALA A 167 16.41 8.23 2.13
CA ALA A 167 17.58 7.38 1.97
C ALA A 167 18.81 7.98 2.66
N HIS A 168 18.86 9.29 2.88
CA HIS A 168 19.97 9.97 3.53
C HIS A 168 19.65 10.50 4.93
N ALA A 169 18.44 10.23 5.44
CA ALA A 169 18.08 10.61 6.80
C ALA A 169 18.92 9.85 7.85
N PRO A 170 19.13 10.39 9.06
CA PRO A 170 19.80 9.67 10.14
C PRO A 170 19.13 8.34 10.52
N LYS A 171 17.79 8.29 10.51
CA LYS A 171 17.01 7.04 10.56
C LYS A 171 16.44 6.76 9.18
N ARG A 172 16.95 5.71 8.53
CA ARG A 172 16.65 5.39 7.13
C ARG A 172 15.53 4.38 7.01
N SER A 173 14.69 4.55 5.99
CA SER A 173 13.76 3.52 5.55
C SER A 173 14.53 2.37 4.90
N TRP A 174 13.95 1.16 4.96
CA TRP A 174 14.53 -0.04 4.40
C TRP A 174 13.55 -0.70 3.44
N LYS A 175 14.09 -1.34 2.41
CA LYS A 175 13.38 -2.32 1.62
C LYS A 175 14.05 -3.67 1.83
N ILE A 176 13.22 -4.66 2.15
CA ILE A 176 13.60 -6.07 2.20
C ILE A 176 13.17 -6.69 0.88
N ASP A 177 14.09 -7.36 0.19
CA ASP A 177 13.77 -8.20 -0.97
C ASP A 177 14.08 -9.67 -0.64
N LEU A 178 13.10 -10.55 -0.82
CA LEU A 178 13.19 -12.00 -0.59
C LEU A 178 13.47 -12.78 -1.88
N GLU A 179 13.31 -12.15 -3.05
CA GLU A 179 13.71 -12.69 -4.36
C GLU A 179 15.18 -12.44 -4.63
N VAL A 180 16.03 -12.94 -3.75
CA VAL A 180 17.46 -12.95 -4.00
C VAL A 180 17.91 -14.32 -4.48
N ARG A 181 18.84 -14.31 -5.44
CA ARG A 181 19.38 -15.55 -6.04
C ARG A 181 18.23 -16.36 -6.66
N ALA A 182 18.28 -17.69 -6.59
CA ALA A 182 17.22 -18.58 -7.06
C ALA A 182 16.17 -18.90 -5.99
N SER A 183 15.96 -17.99 -5.00
CA SER A 183 15.05 -18.25 -3.88
C SER A 183 13.58 -18.09 -4.26
N GLU A 184 12.77 -19.08 -3.85
CA GLU A 184 11.31 -19.01 -3.90
C GLU A 184 10.70 -18.54 -2.55
N ASP A 185 11.52 -18.01 -1.63
CA ASP A 185 11.03 -17.50 -0.34
C ASP A 185 10.13 -16.28 -0.53
N ARG A 186 8.96 -16.30 0.15
CA ARG A 186 7.98 -15.22 0.14
C ARG A 186 7.37 -15.05 1.53
N LEU A 187 7.02 -13.83 1.89
CA LEU A 187 6.24 -13.55 3.10
C LEU A 187 4.76 -13.46 2.71
N HIS A 188 3.99 -14.54 2.89
CA HIS A 188 2.57 -14.57 2.55
C HIS A 188 2.33 -14.17 1.07
N GLY A 189 3.21 -14.68 0.19
CA GLY A 189 3.23 -14.36 -1.23
C GLY A 189 3.90 -13.04 -1.61
N MET A 190 4.32 -12.20 -0.65
CA MET A 190 5.06 -10.97 -0.93
C MET A 190 6.55 -11.26 -1.18
N GLU A 191 7.08 -10.66 -2.24
CA GLU A 191 8.50 -10.68 -2.61
C GLU A 191 9.29 -9.60 -1.85
N ARG A 192 8.64 -8.47 -1.57
CA ARG A 192 9.27 -7.28 -1.01
C ARG A 192 8.42 -6.70 0.10
N VAL A 193 9.09 -6.15 1.10
CA VAL A 193 8.47 -5.46 2.23
C VAL A 193 9.16 -4.10 2.41
N ASN A 194 8.37 -3.03 2.53
CA ASN A 194 8.88 -1.70 2.80
C ASN A 194 8.76 -1.40 4.30
N LEU A 195 9.88 -1.03 4.93
CA LEU A 195 9.94 -0.53 6.29
C LEU A 195 10.23 0.98 6.26
N LYS A 196 9.20 1.82 6.36
CA LYS A 196 9.34 3.27 6.38
C LYS A 196 9.70 3.78 7.78
N ALA A 197 10.74 4.61 7.85
CA ALA A 197 11.26 5.14 9.11
C ALA A 197 10.32 6.15 9.80
N MET A 198 9.32 6.66 9.07
CA MET A 198 8.40 7.73 9.52
C MET A 198 9.16 8.97 10.00
N TYR A 199 10.25 9.31 9.29
CA TYR A 199 11.22 10.30 9.75
C TYR A 199 10.61 11.69 9.96
N ASN A 200 9.71 12.10 9.06
CA ASN A 200 9.02 13.38 9.10
C ASN A 200 7.76 13.39 9.99
N ASP A 201 7.31 12.23 10.48
CA ASP A 201 6.06 12.12 11.24
C ASP A 201 6.33 12.14 12.75
N PRO A 202 6.01 13.24 13.46
CA PRO A 202 6.17 13.29 14.90
C PRO A 202 5.18 12.41 15.65
N SER A 203 4.12 11.90 15.03
CA SER A 203 3.18 10.98 15.68
C SER A 203 3.53 9.51 15.48
N GLN A 204 4.26 9.19 14.41
CA GLN A 204 4.46 7.83 13.89
C GLN A 204 3.13 7.08 13.57
N MET A 205 2.03 7.80 13.32
CA MET A 205 0.68 7.25 13.08
C MET A 205 0.00 7.75 11.80
N ARG A 206 0.57 8.73 11.09
CA ARG A 206 -0.11 9.37 9.95
C ARG A 206 -0.34 8.43 8.79
N GLU A 207 0.65 7.60 8.46
CA GLU A 207 0.49 6.58 7.42
C GLU A 207 -0.59 5.56 7.81
N ALA A 208 -0.63 5.10 9.06
CA ALA A 208 -1.67 4.19 9.52
C ALA A 208 -3.09 4.78 9.37
N VAL A 209 -3.26 6.06 9.72
CA VAL A 209 -4.55 6.77 9.54
C VAL A 209 -4.89 6.92 8.06
N ALA A 210 -3.92 7.32 7.23
CA ALA A 210 -4.13 7.54 5.80
C ALA A 210 -4.47 6.24 5.05
N TRP A 211 -3.70 5.17 5.25
CA TRP A 211 -3.92 3.88 4.57
C TRP A 211 -5.25 3.27 4.97
N ARG A 212 -5.65 3.37 6.25
CA ARG A 212 -6.97 2.95 6.71
C ARG A 212 -8.09 3.75 6.03
N LEU A 213 -7.97 5.08 5.95
CA LEU A 213 -9.00 5.88 5.26
C LEU A 213 -9.10 5.53 3.77
N LEU A 214 -7.97 5.33 3.09
CA LEU A 214 -7.94 4.95 1.67
C LEU A 214 -8.58 3.58 1.42
N GLU A 215 -8.31 2.59 2.29
CA GLU A 215 -8.99 1.29 2.25
C GLU A 215 -10.52 1.47 2.39
N ARG A 216 -10.97 2.22 3.40
CA ARG A 216 -12.40 2.47 3.67
C ARG A 216 -13.08 3.31 2.58
N ALA A 217 -12.31 4.16 1.90
CA ALA A 217 -12.74 4.94 0.75
C ALA A 217 -12.90 4.11 -0.53
N GLY A 218 -12.67 2.80 -0.49
CA GLY A 218 -12.84 1.98 -1.68
C GLY A 218 -11.75 2.21 -2.73
N VAL A 219 -10.55 2.63 -2.31
CA VAL A 219 -9.40 2.90 -3.19
C VAL A 219 -8.47 1.68 -3.22
N PRO A 220 -7.91 1.30 -4.38
CA PRO A 220 -6.90 0.25 -4.45
C PRO A 220 -5.60 0.79 -3.85
N ALA A 221 -5.36 0.49 -2.58
CA ALA A 221 -4.26 1.06 -1.82
C ALA A 221 -3.42 -0.03 -1.16
N ALA A 222 -2.16 0.26 -0.93
CA ALA A 222 -1.26 -0.61 -0.18
C ALA A 222 -1.78 -0.83 1.24
N GLN A 223 -1.64 -2.06 1.74
CA GLN A 223 -1.93 -2.36 3.14
C GLN A 223 -0.80 -1.88 4.06
N HIS A 224 -1.14 -1.67 5.34
CA HIS A 224 -0.25 -1.09 6.33
C HIS A 224 -0.31 -1.84 7.67
N THR A 225 0.85 -2.08 8.29
CA THR A 225 1.01 -2.51 9.69
C THR A 225 2.30 -1.90 10.27
N TYR A 226 2.74 -2.29 11.47
CA TYR A 226 4.00 -1.84 12.06
C TYR A 226 5.01 -2.98 12.24
N ALA A 227 6.28 -2.60 12.31
CA ALA A 227 7.35 -3.49 12.74
C ALA A 227 8.40 -2.74 13.57
N THR A 228 9.01 -3.44 14.52
CA THR A 228 10.33 -3.08 15.02
C THR A 228 11.42 -3.72 14.16
N LEU A 229 12.58 -3.06 14.02
CA LEU A 229 13.74 -3.62 13.34
C LEU A 229 14.94 -3.72 14.28
N SER A 230 15.67 -4.83 14.24
CA SER A 230 17.01 -4.97 14.85
C SER A 230 18.03 -5.52 13.87
N LEU A 231 19.26 -4.99 13.88
CA LEU A 231 20.42 -5.51 13.12
C LEU A 231 21.52 -5.94 14.10
N ASN A 232 21.89 -7.23 14.14
CA ASN A 232 22.87 -7.79 15.08
C ASN A 232 22.64 -7.32 16.52
N ASP A 233 21.44 -7.55 17.05
CA ASP A 233 20.97 -7.14 18.39
C ASP A 233 20.83 -5.62 18.61
N ARG A 234 21.27 -4.78 17.67
CA ARG A 234 21.05 -3.34 17.75
C ARG A 234 19.63 -3.00 17.32
N TYR A 235 18.86 -2.44 18.25
CA TYR A 235 17.54 -1.87 17.95
C TYR A 235 17.67 -0.69 16.97
N MET A 236 16.90 -0.74 15.89
CA MET A 236 16.86 0.29 14.84
C MET A 236 15.61 1.16 14.91
N GLY A 237 14.64 0.80 15.76
CA GLY A 237 13.43 1.57 16.01
C GLY A 237 12.15 0.95 15.48
N LEU A 238 11.07 1.73 15.61
CA LEU A 238 9.76 1.44 15.04
C LEU A 238 9.69 1.89 13.58
N PHE A 239 9.05 1.09 12.73
CA PHE A 239 8.84 1.31 11.31
C PHE A 239 7.39 1.06 10.91
N SER A 240 6.92 1.83 9.94
CA SER A 240 5.68 1.57 9.19
C SER A 240 5.97 0.50 8.15
N VAL A 241 5.17 -0.57 8.11
CA VAL A 241 5.25 -1.66 7.15
C VAL A 241 4.21 -1.41 6.07
N ILE A 242 4.67 -1.17 4.84
CA ILE A 242 3.76 -0.87 3.72
C ILE A 242 3.96 -1.91 2.63
N GLU A 243 2.83 -2.45 2.16
CA GLU A 243 2.80 -3.35 1.01
C GLU A 243 3.49 -2.72 -0.21
N GLN A 244 4.35 -3.49 -0.88
CA GLN A 244 4.94 -3.05 -2.13
C GLN A 244 3.90 -3.10 -3.26
N VAL A 245 3.70 -1.97 -3.95
CA VAL A 245 2.95 -1.96 -5.22
C VAL A 245 3.85 -2.55 -6.31
N ASP A 246 3.62 -3.82 -6.63
CA ASP A 246 4.30 -4.61 -7.65
C ASP A 246 3.34 -5.64 -8.30
N LYS A 247 3.86 -6.60 -9.08
CA LYS A 247 3.06 -7.64 -9.74
C LYS A 247 2.19 -8.46 -8.77
N LYS A 248 2.60 -8.62 -7.51
CA LYS A 248 1.79 -9.34 -6.52
C LYS A 248 0.61 -8.50 -6.07
N PHE A 249 0.83 -7.23 -5.77
CA PHE A 249 -0.25 -6.27 -5.51
C PHE A 249 -1.25 -6.28 -6.68
N LEU A 250 -0.76 -6.23 -7.93
CA LEU A 250 -1.63 -6.25 -9.11
C LEU A 250 -2.48 -7.52 -9.19
N LYS A 251 -1.89 -8.70 -8.95
CA LYS A 251 -2.65 -9.97 -8.92
C LYS A 251 -3.72 -10.01 -7.85
N ASP A 252 -3.43 -9.45 -6.68
CA ASP A 252 -4.37 -9.48 -5.55
C ASP A 252 -5.52 -8.49 -5.73
N HIS A 253 -5.28 -7.35 -6.38
CA HIS A 253 -6.29 -6.30 -6.59
C HIS A 253 -7.01 -6.38 -7.94
N PHE A 254 -6.39 -6.98 -8.98
CA PHE A 254 -6.92 -7.01 -10.36
C PHE A 254 -7.00 -8.41 -10.97
N GLY A 255 -6.69 -9.46 -10.19
CA GLY A 255 -6.92 -10.85 -10.60
C GLY A 255 -6.26 -11.25 -11.91
N LYS A 256 -7.08 -11.62 -12.91
CA LYS A 256 -6.59 -12.03 -14.25
C LYS A 256 -6.08 -10.86 -15.08
N ASN A 257 -6.40 -9.64 -14.68
CA ASN A 257 -5.97 -8.43 -15.36
C ASN A 257 -4.71 -7.83 -14.73
N ALA A 258 -3.78 -8.67 -14.27
CA ALA A 258 -2.56 -8.25 -13.56
C ALA A 258 -1.32 -8.02 -14.46
N ASP A 259 -1.46 -8.18 -15.78
CA ASP A 259 -0.34 -8.14 -16.75
C ASP A 259 -0.15 -6.79 -17.47
N GLY A 260 -0.95 -5.78 -17.14
CA GLY A 260 -0.83 -4.44 -17.74
C GLY A 260 0.37 -3.61 -17.29
N ASN A 261 0.52 -2.43 -17.88
CA ASN A 261 1.58 -1.48 -17.54
C ASN A 261 1.29 -0.76 -16.21
N LEU A 262 2.27 -0.79 -15.31
CA LEU A 262 2.26 -0.08 -14.04
C LEU A 262 3.29 1.05 -14.08
N TYR A 263 2.84 2.29 -14.12
CA TYR A 263 3.71 3.46 -14.05
C TYR A 263 3.77 3.98 -12.62
N LYS A 264 4.97 4.22 -12.11
CA LYS A 264 5.18 5.00 -10.89
C LYS A 264 5.54 6.44 -11.25
N ALA A 265 4.80 7.39 -10.70
CA ALA A 265 4.95 8.81 -10.96
C ALA A 265 5.99 9.46 -10.04
N TYR A 266 6.88 10.23 -10.64
CA TYR A 266 7.98 10.97 -10.03
C TYR A 266 8.10 12.36 -10.65
N TYR A 267 8.87 13.24 -10.01
CA TYR A 267 9.47 14.37 -10.69
C TYR A 267 10.75 13.90 -11.39
N GLY A 268 10.83 14.05 -12.72
CA GLY A 268 11.92 13.47 -13.51
C GLY A 268 12.25 14.24 -14.79
N ASP A 269 12.74 13.49 -15.78
CA ASP A 269 13.26 13.95 -17.07
C ASP A 269 12.31 14.84 -17.87
N VAL A 270 11.01 14.65 -17.73
CA VAL A 270 9.98 15.49 -18.36
C VAL A 270 9.25 16.39 -17.36
N GLY A 271 9.77 16.56 -16.14
CA GLY A 271 9.22 17.39 -15.07
C GLY A 271 8.29 16.63 -14.13
N ALA A 272 7.35 17.33 -13.51
CA ALA A 272 6.35 16.73 -12.63
C ALA A 272 5.35 15.85 -13.42
N ALA A 273 4.85 14.80 -12.77
CA ALA A 273 3.84 13.91 -13.32
C ALA A 273 2.44 14.54 -13.21
N THR A 274 2.20 15.62 -13.94
CA THR A 274 0.95 16.41 -13.86
C THR A 274 -0.21 15.80 -14.65
N LEU A 275 0.08 14.89 -15.59
CA LEU A 275 -0.84 14.44 -16.64
C LEU A 275 -1.31 15.56 -17.58
N GLU A 276 -0.51 16.63 -17.72
CA GLU A 276 -0.71 17.62 -18.79
C GLU A 276 -0.40 17.02 -20.16
N HIS A 277 -1.18 17.43 -21.16
CA HIS A 277 -0.98 17.03 -22.55
C HIS A 277 0.31 17.62 -23.11
N ARG A 278 1.08 16.78 -23.78
CA ARG A 278 2.38 17.13 -24.37
C ARG A 278 2.34 16.90 -25.85
N THR A 279 2.88 17.85 -26.61
CA THR A 279 3.03 17.75 -28.07
C THR A 279 4.49 17.97 -28.42
N GLY A 280 5.03 17.08 -29.25
CA GLY A 280 6.38 17.19 -29.77
C GLY A 280 6.52 18.36 -30.75
N THR A 281 7.76 18.69 -31.07
CA THR A 281 8.07 19.73 -32.09
C THR A 281 7.56 19.37 -33.49
N ASP A 282 7.31 18.08 -33.74
CA ASP A 282 6.72 17.54 -34.96
C ASP A 282 5.18 17.50 -34.94
N GLY A 283 4.55 18.05 -33.88
CA GLY A 283 3.10 18.09 -33.73
C GLY A 283 2.47 16.79 -33.23
N THR A 284 3.27 15.76 -32.92
CA THR A 284 2.75 14.47 -32.43
C THR A 284 2.58 14.45 -30.92
N ASP A 285 1.65 13.65 -30.42
CA ASP A 285 1.33 13.53 -28.99
C ASP A 285 1.32 12.09 -28.47
N GLY A 286 2.06 11.20 -29.14
CA GLY A 286 2.22 9.80 -28.76
C GLY A 286 3.08 9.57 -27.51
N GLY A 287 3.28 8.31 -27.15
CA GLY A 287 3.96 7.91 -25.90
C GLY A 287 5.36 8.49 -25.70
N ARG A 288 6.09 8.74 -26.80
CA ARG A 288 7.43 9.37 -26.78
C ARG A 288 7.49 10.76 -26.12
N GLN A 289 6.36 11.41 -25.87
CA GLN A 289 6.32 12.71 -25.19
C GLN A 289 6.35 12.60 -23.65
N TYR A 290 6.26 11.38 -23.09
CA TYR A 290 6.18 11.13 -21.65
C TYR A 290 7.45 10.52 -21.04
N PHE A 291 8.53 10.48 -21.83
CA PHE A 291 9.89 10.21 -21.38
C PHE A 291 10.87 10.88 -22.34
N THR A 292 12.09 11.17 -21.88
CA THR A 292 13.17 11.63 -22.74
C THR A 292 13.95 10.43 -23.26
N ALA A 293 14.11 10.34 -24.58
CA ALA A 293 14.84 9.25 -25.22
C ALA A 293 16.29 9.20 -24.71
N GLY A 294 16.72 8.04 -24.22
CA GLY A 294 18.05 7.84 -23.65
C GLY A 294 18.18 8.13 -22.14
N SER A 295 17.14 8.67 -21.48
CA SER A 295 17.12 8.79 -20.03
C SER A 295 17.20 7.43 -19.35
N LEU A 296 17.97 7.36 -18.26
CA LEU A 296 17.93 6.23 -17.35
C LEU A 296 16.52 6.08 -16.78
N GLU A 297 16.10 4.85 -16.50
CA GLU A 297 14.76 4.59 -15.95
C GLU A 297 14.53 5.35 -14.65
N ASP A 298 15.56 5.42 -13.79
CA ASP A 298 15.50 6.15 -12.52
C ASP A 298 15.45 7.68 -12.66
N ASP A 299 15.63 8.22 -13.86
CA ASP A 299 15.44 9.63 -14.14
C ASP A 299 14.04 9.93 -14.70
N ARG A 300 13.25 8.90 -15.07
CA ARG A 300 11.96 9.12 -15.74
C ARG A 300 10.88 9.65 -14.79
N THR A 301 10.09 10.59 -15.29
CA THR A 301 8.87 11.10 -14.62
C THR A 301 7.84 9.98 -14.41
N TYR A 302 7.63 9.14 -15.42
CA TYR A 302 6.76 7.96 -15.30
C TYR A 302 7.65 6.72 -15.44
N ARG A 303 7.99 6.07 -14.32
CA ARG A 303 8.82 4.86 -14.34
C ARG A 303 7.94 3.65 -14.51
N LEU A 304 8.12 2.93 -15.61
CA LEU A 304 7.43 1.67 -15.84
C LEU A 304 7.97 0.61 -14.87
N LYS A 305 7.07 -0.15 -14.22
CA LYS A 305 7.39 -1.17 -13.18
C LYS A 305 6.91 -2.58 -13.53
N THR A 306 6.34 -2.73 -14.71
CA THR A 306 5.96 -3.99 -15.33
C THR A 306 6.20 -3.87 -16.83
N ASN A 307 6.47 -4.98 -17.52
CA ASN A 307 6.72 -4.98 -18.97
C ASN A 307 7.91 -4.09 -19.41
N GLU A 308 8.87 -3.84 -18.51
CA GLU A 308 10.05 -2.99 -18.74
C GLU A 308 10.90 -3.52 -19.91
N ASP A 309 11.08 -4.84 -19.97
CA ASP A 309 11.87 -5.55 -20.97
C ASP A 309 11.11 -5.84 -22.28
N ASP A 310 9.85 -5.38 -22.41
CA ASP A 310 9.04 -5.56 -23.62
C ASP A 310 8.96 -4.24 -24.41
N PRO A 311 9.72 -4.11 -25.52
CA PRO A 311 9.73 -2.90 -26.36
C PRO A 311 8.37 -2.55 -26.98
N THR A 312 7.45 -3.51 -27.05
CA THR A 312 6.12 -3.31 -27.63
C THR A 312 5.12 -2.82 -26.58
N ALA A 313 5.33 -3.16 -25.31
CA ALA A 313 4.51 -2.72 -24.20
C ALA A 313 5.01 -1.41 -23.56
N ASN A 314 6.30 -1.09 -23.69
CA ASN A 314 6.93 0.07 -23.04
C ASN A 314 6.95 1.35 -23.90
N THR A 315 6.04 1.51 -24.87
CA THR A 315 5.99 2.68 -25.77
C THR A 315 5.37 3.93 -25.15
N TYR A 316 4.65 3.79 -24.02
CA TYR A 316 3.88 4.84 -23.33
C TYR A 316 2.66 5.36 -24.12
N ASP A 317 2.27 4.69 -25.20
CA ASP A 317 1.11 5.11 -26.02
C ASP A 317 -0.22 4.97 -25.27
N ASP A 318 -0.32 4.00 -24.35
CA ASP A 318 -1.43 3.87 -23.42
C ASP A 318 -1.53 5.08 -22.48
N LEU A 319 -0.41 5.54 -21.90
CA LEU A 319 -0.37 6.77 -21.09
C LEU A 319 -0.77 7.99 -21.93
N ALA A 320 -0.32 8.07 -23.19
CA ALA A 320 -0.72 9.14 -24.10
C ALA A 320 -2.24 9.15 -24.37
N VAL A 321 -2.87 7.97 -24.48
CA VAL A 321 -4.34 7.83 -24.60
C VAL A 321 -5.03 8.40 -23.36
N LEU A 322 -4.57 8.03 -22.16
CA LEU A 322 -5.12 8.57 -20.91
C LEU A 322 -5.01 10.09 -20.87
N VAL A 323 -3.82 10.63 -21.14
CA VAL A 323 -3.56 12.07 -21.05
C VAL A 323 -4.38 12.85 -22.08
N ARG A 324 -4.56 12.34 -23.31
CA ARG A 324 -5.47 12.96 -24.29
C ARG A 324 -6.91 13.05 -23.77
N ALA A 325 -7.42 11.97 -23.18
CA ALA A 325 -8.78 11.95 -22.64
C ALA A 325 -8.95 12.94 -21.48
N VAL A 326 -8.01 12.95 -20.52
CA VAL A 326 -7.99 13.87 -19.37
C VAL A 326 -7.98 15.34 -19.79
N ASN A 327 -7.27 15.67 -20.87
CA ASN A 327 -7.16 17.05 -21.37
C ASN A 327 -8.23 17.41 -22.42
N GLY A 328 -9.17 16.49 -22.71
CA GLY A 328 -10.25 16.72 -23.68
C GLY A 328 -9.73 16.98 -25.11
N VAL A 329 -8.59 16.40 -25.47
CA VAL A 329 -7.95 16.61 -26.78
C VAL A 329 -8.89 16.15 -27.89
N GLY A 330 -9.09 17.00 -28.89
CA GLY A 330 -10.00 16.74 -30.01
C GLY A 330 -11.48 17.07 -29.75
N LEU A 331 -11.86 17.43 -28.52
CA LEU A 331 -13.23 17.86 -28.21
C LEU A 331 -13.42 19.36 -28.45
N PRO A 332 -14.57 19.79 -29.02
CA PRO A 332 -14.86 21.20 -29.27
C PRO A 332 -15.22 21.93 -27.96
N GLY A 333 -15.06 23.26 -27.94
CA GLY A 333 -15.62 24.11 -26.87
C GLY A 333 -14.63 24.70 -25.87
N ALA A 334 -13.31 24.65 -26.11
CA ALA A 334 -12.31 25.13 -25.14
C ALA A 334 -12.61 24.60 -23.73
N GLU A 335 -12.82 25.45 -22.73
CA GLU A 335 -13.14 25.02 -21.36
C GLU A 335 -14.51 24.35 -21.21
N SER A 336 -15.51 24.69 -22.05
CA SER A 336 -16.86 24.10 -21.94
C SER A 336 -16.89 22.64 -22.36
N ARG A 337 -15.85 22.14 -23.05
CA ARG A 337 -15.73 20.73 -23.44
C ARG A 337 -15.77 19.80 -22.22
N PHE A 338 -15.22 20.24 -21.09
CA PHE A 338 -15.12 19.44 -19.87
C PHE A 338 -16.47 19.23 -19.18
N ALA A 339 -17.47 20.04 -19.49
CA ALA A 339 -18.85 19.87 -19.02
C ALA A 339 -19.71 18.97 -19.94
N SER A 340 -19.14 18.46 -21.05
CA SER A 340 -19.90 17.70 -22.04
C SER A 340 -19.94 16.19 -21.77
N ASP A 341 -21.03 15.54 -22.19
CA ASP A 341 -21.15 14.08 -22.19
C ASP A 341 -20.06 13.38 -23.01
N ALA A 342 -19.53 14.06 -24.04
CA ALA A 342 -18.44 13.55 -24.86
C ALA A 342 -17.13 13.47 -24.06
N PHE A 343 -16.84 14.46 -23.21
CA PHE A 343 -15.69 14.41 -22.31
C PHE A 343 -15.84 13.30 -21.28
N ARG A 344 -17.02 13.23 -20.62
CA ARG A 344 -17.33 12.14 -19.70
C ARG A 344 -17.13 10.77 -20.33
N SER A 345 -17.72 10.54 -21.50
CA SER A 345 -17.63 9.26 -22.21
C SER A 345 -16.18 8.93 -22.62
N SER A 346 -15.40 9.95 -22.99
CA SER A 346 -13.98 9.80 -23.34
C SER A 346 -13.15 9.33 -22.15
N VAL A 347 -13.27 10.00 -21.00
CA VAL A 347 -12.46 9.69 -19.81
C VAL A 347 -12.92 8.42 -19.09
N GLU A 348 -14.24 8.18 -18.95
CA GLU A 348 -14.78 6.88 -18.49
C GLU A 348 -14.42 5.76 -19.47
N GLY A 349 -14.11 6.10 -20.71
CA GLY A 349 -13.63 5.18 -21.73
C GLY A 349 -12.28 4.55 -21.40
N VAL A 350 -11.40 5.28 -20.72
CA VAL A 350 -9.97 4.96 -20.57
C VAL A 350 -9.47 4.99 -19.13
N MET A 351 -10.34 5.25 -18.15
CA MET A 351 -9.97 5.32 -16.73
C MET A 351 -11.13 4.93 -15.82
N ASN A 352 -10.78 4.32 -14.68
CA ASN A 352 -11.65 4.21 -13.51
C ASN A 352 -11.78 5.57 -12.79
N VAL A 353 -12.62 6.44 -13.35
CA VAL A 353 -12.87 7.80 -12.83
C VAL A 353 -13.37 7.75 -11.38
N ARG A 354 -14.20 6.77 -11.03
CA ARG A 354 -14.75 6.62 -9.67
C ARG A 354 -13.67 6.34 -8.64
N ALA A 355 -12.72 5.44 -8.94
CA ALA A 355 -11.59 5.18 -8.04
C ALA A 355 -10.73 6.43 -7.81
N PHE A 356 -10.48 7.22 -8.88
CA PHE A 356 -9.77 8.48 -8.75
C PHE A 356 -10.56 9.51 -7.90
N LEU A 357 -11.86 9.69 -8.13
CA LEU A 357 -12.67 10.63 -7.36
C LEU A 357 -12.81 10.20 -5.88
N ARG A 358 -12.86 8.90 -5.61
CA ARG A 358 -12.83 8.34 -4.24
C ARG A 358 -11.52 8.67 -3.53
N TRP A 359 -10.40 8.41 -4.21
CA TRP A 359 -9.07 8.79 -3.75
C TRP A 359 -9.00 10.30 -3.50
N ALA A 360 -9.49 11.11 -4.43
CA ALA A 360 -9.44 12.55 -4.30
C ALA A 360 -10.20 13.05 -3.06
N GLY A 361 -11.38 12.48 -2.80
CA GLY A 361 -12.17 12.78 -1.60
C GLY A 361 -11.42 12.45 -0.31
N ALA A 362 -10.81 11.27 -0.23
CA ALA A 362 -10.00 10.89 0.92
C ALA A 362 -8.74 11.78 1.05
N ASN A 363 -8.06 12.10 -0.06
CA ASN A 363 -6.83 12.86 -0.07
C ASN A 363 -7.02 14.30 0.44
N VAL A 364 -8.10 14.98 0.02
CA VAL A 364 -8.38 16.35 0.49
C VAL A 364 -8.73 16.37 1.97
N LEU A 365 -9.41 15.33 2.49
CA LEU A 365 -9.69 15.19 3.91
C LEU A 365 -8.43 14.93 4.72
N LEU A 366 -7.49 14.14 4.20
CA LEU A 366 -6.18 13.95 4.84
C LEU A 366 -5.28 15.19 4.72
N GLY A 367 -5.55 16.10 3.78
CA GLY A 367 -4.67 17.20 3.42
C GLY A 367 -3.27 16.72 3.04
N SER A 368 -3.18 15.53 2.44
CA SER A 368 -1.90 14.98 2.02
C SER A 368 -1.46 15.69 0.76
N TRP A 369 -0.42 16.51 0.88
CA TRP A 369 0.05 17.40 -0.16
C TRP A 369 1.18 16.80 -1.00
N ASP A 370 1.94 15.85 -0.45
CA ASP A 370 3.14 15.31 -1.10
C ASP A 370 2.84 14.19 -2.11
N ASN A 371 1.87 14.45 -3.00
CA ASN A 371 1.42 13.54 -4.03
C ASN A 371 0.83 14.33 -5.22
N TYR A 372 -0.06 13.72 -6.01
CA TYR A 372 -0.74 14.39 -7.12
C TYR A 372 -1.37 15.75 -6.75
N PHE A 373 -1.65 16.04 -5.47
CA PHE A 373 -2.21 17.32 -5.04
C PHE A 373 -1.23 18.52 -5.18
N ALA A 374 -0.13 18.58 -4.43
CA ALA A 374 0.77 19.74 -4.48
C ALA A 374 2.09 19.44 -5.21
N THR A 375 2.59 18.21 -5.15
CA THR A 375 3.88 17.79 -5.71
C THR A 375 3.69 16.66 -6.74
N PRO A 376 3.05 16.87 -7.92
CA PRO A 376 2.59 15.77 -8.78
C PRO A 376 3.64 14.68 -9.06
N ALA A 377 3.56 13.62 -8.25
CA ALA A 377 4.45 12.48 -8.05
C ALA A 377 3.81 11.60 -6.95
N ASN A 378 4.47 10.53 -6.52
CA ASN A 378 4.03 9.67 -5.40
C ASN A 378 2.65 9.05 -5.62
N TYR A 379 2.41 8.55 -6.83
CA TYR A 379 1.28 7.69 -7.14
C TYR A 379 1.67 6.69 -8.23
N TYR A 380 0.82 5.71 -8.46
CA TYR A 380 0.92 4.82 -9.59
C TYR A 380 -0.30 4.95 -10.52
N LEU A 381 -0.07 4.68 -11.79
CA LEU A 381 -1.11 4.49 -12.80
C LEU A 381 -0.99 3.07 -13.32
N TYR A 382 -2.05 2.30 -13.14
CA TYR A 382 -2.09 0.93 -13.63
C TYR A 382 -3.05 0.83 -14.81
N ASN A 383 -2.56 0.47 -16.00
CA ASN A 383 -3.42 0.02 -17.09
C ASN A 383 -4.00 -1.33 -16.65
N SER A 384 -5.24 -1.32 -16.16
CA SER A 384 -5.89 -2.41 -15.44
C SER A 384 -6.92 -3.19 -16.25
N GLY A 385 -7.27 -2.70 -17.44
CA GLY A 385 -8.43 -3.21 -18.18
C GLY A 385 -9.74 -2.93 -17.43
N ARG A 386 -10.88 -3.23 -18.06
CA ARG A 386 -12.20 -3.10 -17.42
C ARG A 386 -12.59 -4.39 -16.70
N LEU A 387 -13.57 -4.27 -15.80
CA LEU A 387 -14.11 -5.43 -15.10
C LEU A 387 -14.73 -6.38 -16.11
N GLY A 388 -14.28 -7.65 -16.08
CA GLY A 388 -14.70 -8.68 -17.02
C GLY A 388 -13.96 -8.67 -18.36
N ASP A 389 -12.98 -7.79 -18.58
CA ASP A 389 -12.11 -7.91 -19.75
C ASP A 389 -11.32 -9.23 -19.70
N PRO A 390 -11.10 -9.89 -20.86
CA PRO A 390 -10.19 -11.02 -20.96
C PRO A 390 -8.74 -10.54 -20.84
N SER A 391 -7.82 -11.50 -20.59
CA SER A 391 -6.38 -11.28 -20.70
C SER A 391 -6.01 -10.65 -22.05
N GLY A 392 -5.00 -9.77 -22.08
CA GLY A 392 -4.62 -9.03 -23.29
C GLY A 392 -5.39 -7.72 -23.48
N PHE A 393 -5.93 -7.15 -22.40
CA PHE A 393 -6.58 -5.84 -22.42
C PHE A 393 -5.61 -4.67 -22.70
N VAL A 394 -4.29 -4.89 -22.70
CA VAL A 394 -3.25 -3.85 -22.77
C VAL A 394 -3.44 -2.93 -23.99
N ASP A 395 -3.90 -3.47 -25.12
CA ASP A 395 -4.22 -2.73 -26.35
C ASP A 395 -5.46 -1.81 -26.24
N ARG A 396 -6.21 -1.91 -25.13
CA ARG A 396 -7.42 -1.14 -24.82
C ARG A 396 -7.22 -0.43 -23.46
N PRO A 397 -6.46 0.68 -23.43
CA PRO A 397 -6.03 1.31 -22.20
C PRO A 397 -7.21 1.63 -21.27
N TYR A 398 -7.11 1.17 -20.02
CA TYR A 398 -8.06 1.53 -18.97
C TYR A 398 -7.34 1.64 -17.64
N PHE A 399 -7.11 2.88 -17.19
CA PHE A 399 -6.24 3.17 -16.05
C PHE A 399 -6.96 3.22 -14.71
N THR A 400 -6.33 2.66 -13.68
CA THR A 400 -6.72 2.83 -12.28
C THR A 400 -5.59 3.55 -11.53
N PHE A 401 -5.96 4.59 -10.75
CA PHE A 401 -5.04 5.34 -9.89
C PHE A 401 -4.77 4.58 -8.59
N VAL A 402 -3.51 4.51 -8.17
CA VAL A 402 -3.09 3.82 -6.94
C VAL A 402 -2.22 4.76 -6.09
N PRO A 403 -2.63 5.12 -4.86
CA PRO A 403 -1.89 6.04 -3.99
C PRO A 403 -0.54 5.48 -3.53
N TRP A 404 0.42 6.38 -3.26
CA TRP A 404 1.70 6.08 -2.63
C TRP A 404 2.14 7.23 -1.71
N ASP A 405 3.00 6.96 -0.72
CA ASP A 405 3.70 7.95 0.10
C ASP A 405 2.81 8.93 0.92
N TYR A 406 2.29 8.47 2.07
CA TYR A 406 1.32 9.23 2.87
C TYR A 406 1.83 9.77 4.21
N ASP A 407 3.15 9.85 4.41
CA ASP A 407 3.74 10.39 5.64
C ASP A 407 3.45 11.88 5.81
N ASN A 408 3.42 12.66 4.72
CA ASN A 408 3.10 14.08 4.72
C ASN A 408 1.57 14.29 4.62
N SER A 409 0.86 13.98 5.70
CA SER A 409 -0.59 14.10 5.81
C SER A 409 -1.04 14.58 7.19
N SER A 410 -2.34 14.81 7.37
CA SER A 410 -2.98 15.12 8.65
C SER A 410 -2.26 16.22 9.44
N GLY A 411 -2.02 17.34 8.77
CA GLY A 411 -1.51 18.57 9.39
C GLY A 411 0.01 18.73 9.44
N ILE A 412 0.79 17.91 8.73
CA ILE A 412 2.20 18.25 8.43
C ILE A 412 2.24 19.38 7.41
N ASP A 413 2.98 20.44 7.72
CA ASP A 413 3.17 21.57 6.83
C ASP A 413 4.62 22.09 6.86
N PHE A 414 5.22 22.21 5.67
CA PHE A 414 6.56 22.77 5.48
C PHE A 414 6.55 24.11 4.75
N PHE A 415 5.36 24.62 4.41
CA PHE A 415 5.20 25.71 3.44
C PHE A 415 4.44 26.92 4.00
N ALA A 416 4.11 26.92 5.28
CA ALA A 416 3.17 27.87 5.88
C ALA A 416 1.82 27.86 5.13
N THR A 417 1.34 26.65 4.82
CA THR A 417 0.09 26.41 4.10
C THR A 417 -0.97 25.86 5.05
N GLN A 418 -2.18 26.39 4.98
CA GLN A 418 -3.30 25.95 5.81
C GLN A 418 -4.12 24.85 5.12
N TRP A 419 -3.51 23.65 5.00
CA TRP A 419 -4.10 22.49 4.32
C TRP A 419 -5.49 22.07 4.82
N GLN A 420 -5.82 22.39 6.08
CA GLN A 420 -7.14 22.14 6.68
C GLN A 420 -8.26 22.98 6.04
N TYR A 421 -7.92 24.07 5.33
CA TYR A 421 -8.88 24.99 4.70
C TYR A 421 -8.91 24.89 3.18
N THR A 422 -8.33 23.83 2.59
CA THR A 422 -8.39 23.57 1.14
C THR A 422 -9.84 23.64 0.63
N ASP A 423 -10.05 24.35 -0.47
CA ASP A 423 -11.33 24.38 -1.16
C ASP A 423 -11.61 22.99 -1.76
N LEU A 424 -12.82 22.46 -1.55
CA LEU A 424 -13.19 21.12 -2.01
C LEU A 424 -13.13 20.98 -3.55
N LEU A 425 -13.29 22.06 -4.30
CA LEU A 425 -13.30 22.06 -5.77
C LEU A 425 -12.10 22.81 -6.39
N ASP A 426 -11.34 23.58 -5.61
CA ASP A 426 -10.15 24.33 -6.08
C ASP A 426 -8.87 23.98 -5.30
N TRP A 427 -8.34 22.80 -5.60
CA TRP A 427 -7.06 22.34 -5.06
C TRP A 427 -5.88 23.21 -5.49
N PRO A 428 -5.70 23.57 -6.78
CA PRO A 428 -4.55 24.35 -7.21
C PRO A 428 -4.32 25.63 -6.40
N ALA A 429 -5.38 26.35 -6.02
CA ALA A 429 -5.24 27.57 -5.22
C ALA A 429 -4.49 27.37 -3.89
N MET A 430 -4.56 26.17 -3.28
CA MET A 430 -3.85 25.88 -2.02
C MET A 430 -2.35 25.63 -2.21
N SER A 431 -1.90 25.36 -3.43
CA SER A 431 -0.49 25.06 -3.73
C SER A 431 0.41 26.30 -3.89
N ARG A 432 -0.14 27.53 -3.84
CA ARG A 432 0.63 28.78 -4.08
C ARG A 432 1.87 28.92 -3.20
N ASN A 433 1.71 28.69 -1.90
CA ASN A 433 2.82 28.80 -0.96
C ASN A 433 3.87 27.73 -1.19
N TYR A 434 3.44 26.49 -1.50
CA TYR A 434 4.33 25.42 -1.93
C TYR A 434 5.14 25.86 -3.15
N CYS A 435 4.48 26.24 -4.25
CA CYS A 435 5.13 26.64 -5.50
C CYS A 435 6.10 27.81 -5.31
N ARG A 436 5.71 28.82 -4.52
CA ARG A 436 6.57 29.96 -4.20
C ARG A 436 7.82 29.54 -3.41
N ILE A 437 7.69 28.68 -2.41
CA ILE A 437 8.81 28.26 -1.55
C ILE A 437 9.75 27.31 -2.30
N THR A 438 9.22 26.43 -3.14
CA THR A 438 10.01 25.50 -3.95
C THR A 438 10.53 26.10 -5.25
N HIS A 439 10.23 27.39 -5.52
CA HIS A 439 10.59 28.08 -6.76
C HIS A 439 10.11 27.33 -8.01
N ALA A 440 8.91 26.76 -7.93
CA ALA A 440 8.27 26.12 -9.07
C ALA A 440 8.11 27.12 -10.22
N PRO A 441 8.14 26.67 -11.49
CA PRO A 441 8.01 27.54 -12.66
C PRO A 441 6.60 28.15 -12.83
N HIS A 442 5.64 27.77 -11.98
CA HIS A 442 4.24 28.18 -12.04
C HIS A 442 3.76 28.68 -10.67
N GLU A 443 2.70 29.49 -10.65
CA GLU A 443 2.13 30.04 -9.40
C GLU A 443 1.42 28.97 -8.56
N THR A 444 0.85 27.95 -9.21
CA THR A 444 0.11 26.84 -8.61
C THR A 444 0.41 25.54 -9.35
N SER A 445 0.25 24.40 -8.67
CA SER A 445 0.36 23.07 -9.28
C SER A 445 -0.71 22.86 -10.35
N HIS A 446 -0.31 22.30 -11.49
CA HIS A 446 -1.21 22.01 -12.62
C HIS A 446 -1.76 20.59 -12.49
N LEU A 447 -3.09 20.48 -12.30
CA LEU A 447 -3.77 19.23 -11.93
C LEU A 447 -4.90 18.85 -12.90
N PRO A 448 -4.65 18.70 -14.21
CA PRO A 448 -5.71 18.53 -15.22
C PRO A 448 -6.63 17.35 -14.96
N LEU A 449 -6.16 16.24 -14.35
CA LEU A 449 -7.04 15.13 -14.03
C LEU A 449 -8.11 15.53 -13.01
N PHE A 450 -7.73 16.27 -11.97
CA PHE A 450 -8.69 16.75 -10.97
C PHE A 450 -9.56 17.89 -11.53
N THR A 451 -8.93 18.95 -12.06
CA THR A 451 -9.63 20.18 -12.43
C THR A 451 -10.57 19.98 -13.61
N ASN A 452 -10.22 19.14 -14.59
CA ASN A 452 -11.08 18.90 -15.74
C ASN A 452 -12.23 17.95 -15.40
N LEU A 453 -12.00 16.93 -14.56
CA LEU A 453 -13.09 16.03 -14.12
C LEU A 453 -14.17 16.80 -13.34
N LEU A 454 -13.79 17.65 -12.39
CA LEU A 454 -14.77 18.35 -11.56
C LEU A 454 -15.55 19.46 -12.27
N ARG A 455 -15.19 19.81 -13.52
CA ARG A 455 -16.02 20.66 -14.39
C ARG A 455 -17.25 19.94 -14.92
N HIS A 456 -17.25 18.60 -14.93
CA HIS A 456 -18.44 17.83 -15.29
C HIS A 456 -19.35 17.68 -14.07
N HIS A 457 -20.61 18.07 -14.23
CA HIS A 457 -21.59 18.11 -13.13
C HIS A 457 -21.68 16.76 -12.39
N ASP A 458 -21.84 15.65 -13.11
CA ASP A 458 -22.04 14.33 -12.48
C ASP A 458 -20.79 13.80 -11.77
N PHE A 459 -19.59 14.14 -12.24
CA PHE A 459 -18.35 13.78 -11.54
C PHE A 459 -18.21 14.58 -10.26
N CYS A 460 -18.50 15.88 -10.31
CA CYS A 460 -18.53 16.73 -9.12
C CYS A 460 -19.57 16.24 -8.10
N GLN A 461 -20.79 15.91 -8.55
CA GLN A 461 -21.84 15.35 -7.71
C GLN A 461 -21.40 14.05 -7.02
N TYR A 462 -20.82 13.10 -7.78
CA TYR A 462 -20.30 11.84 -7.24
C TYR A 462 -19.18 12.07 -6.22
N TYR A 463 -18.23 12.96 -6.53
CA TYR A 463 -17.12 13.34 -5.65
C TYR A 463 -17.62 13.89 -4.31
N LEU A 464 -18.58 14.82 -4.35
CA LEU A 464 -19.16 15.42 -3.14
C LEU A 464 -19.97 14.41 -2.32
N ASP A 465 -20.75 13.54 -2.96
CA ASP A 465 -21.50 12.48 -2.27
C ASP A 465 -20.57 11.50 -1.55
N HIS A 466 -19.47 11.11 -2.17
CA HIS A 466 -18.48 10.25 -1.53
C HIS A 466 -17.74 10.95 -0.39
N LEU A 467 -17.38 12.22 -0.58
CA LEU A 467 -16.73 13.02 0.46
C LEU A 467 -17.63 13.18 1.70
N GLU A 468 -18.93 13.43 1.50
CA GLU A 468 -19.92 13.48 2.57
C GLU A 468 -20.03 12.15 3.30
N PHE A 469 -20.07 11.03 2.56
CA PHE A 469 -20.06 9.70 3.14
C PHE A 469 -18.82 9.47 4.04
N LEU A 470 -17.63 9.84 3.59
CA LEU A 470 -16.41 9.70 4.40
C LEU A 470 -16.47 10.56 5.68
N LEU A 471 -16.99 11.79 5.58
CA LEU A 471 -17.21 12.64 6.76
C LEU A 471 -18.24 12.02 7.72
N ASP A 472 -19.27 11.33 7.22
CA ASP A 472 -20.30 10.70 8.06
C ASP A 472 -19.81 9.43 8.76
N THR A 473 -18.86 8.70 8.15
CA THR A 473 -18.55 7.31 8.54
C THR A 473 -17.14 7.09 9.08
N GLU A 474 -16.13 7.73 8.47
CA GLU A 474 -14.72 7.41 8.70
C GLU A 474 -13.90 8.59 9.25
N PHE A 475 -14.17 9.83 8.79
CA PHE A 475 -13.34 11.02 9.07
C PHE A 475 -13.93 11.95 10.15
N GLY A 476 -14.84 11.44 10.99
CA GLY A 476 -15.36 12.20 12.15
C GLY A 476 -14.27 12.41 13.22
N PRO A 477 -14.21 13.58 13.90
CA PRO A 477 -13.15 13.85 14.89
C PRO A 477 -13.06 12.80 16.01
N GLU A 478 -14.20 12.39 16.58
CA GLU A 478 -14.24 11.37 17.63
C GLU A 478 -13.77 10.00 17.13
N ARG A 479 -14.19 9.61 15.92
CA ARG A 479 -13.74 8.36 15.29
C ARG A 479 -12.23 8.34 15.10
N VAL A 480 -11.66 9.45 14.63
CA VAL A 480 -10.21 9.57 14.45
C VAL A 480 -9.50 9.59 15.81
N ALA A 481 -10.07 10.25 16.83
CA ALA A 481 -9.52 10.23 18.20
C ALA A 481 -9.50 8.81 18.79
N GLU A 482 -10.56 8.02 18.58
CA GLU A 482 -10.63 6.61 18.98
C GLU A 482 -9.61 5.74 18.25
N LEU A 483 -9.47 5.92 16.92
CA LEU A 483 -8.50 5.20 16.09
C LEU A 483 -7.08 5.42 16.61
N ILE A 484 -6.69 6.67 16.81
CA ILE A 484 -5.32 7.00 17.22
C ILE A 484 -5.08 6.74 18.71
N GLY A 485 -6.12 6.51 19.51
CA GLY A 485 -6.01 6.32 20.95
C GLY A 485 -5.58 7.60 21.68
N ALA A 486 -6.10 8.75 21.23
CA ALA A 486 -5.75 10.07 21.78
C ALA A 486 -6.14 10.21 23.26
N GLU A 487 -5.50 11.15 23.96
CA GLU A 487 -5.88 11.54 25.32
C GLU A 487 -7.36 11.91 25.37
N GLY A 488 -8.10 11.29 26.30
CA GLY A 488 -9.53 11.54 26.46
C GLY A 488 -10.45 10.77 25.51
N SER A 489 -9.92 10.01 24.54
CA SER A 489 -10.73 9.15 23.65
C SER A 489 -11.39 7.97 24.36
N GLY A 490 -10.93 7.62 25.56
CA GLY A 490 -11.41 6.46 26.33
C GLY A 490 -10.92 5.10 25.80
N ARG A 491 -10.07 5.07 24.78
CA ARG A 491 -9.51 3.84 24.20
C ARG A 491 -8.19 3.46 24.86
N SER A 492 -7.98 2.16 25.05
CA SER A 492 -6.74 1.57 25.58
C SER A 492 -6.04 0.64 24.57
N ASP A 493 -6.55 0.59 23.36
CA ASP A 493 -6.19 -0.32 22.27
C ASP A 493 -6.11 0.43 20.92
N GLY A 494 -5.95 1.76 20.96
CA GLY A 494 -5.72 2.58 19.77
C GLY A 494 -4.27 2.50 19.28
N LEU A 495 -3.99 3.18 18.17
CA LEU A 495 -2.66 3.16 17.55
C LEU A 495 -1.55 3.60 18.53
N TRP A 496 -1.79 4.62 19.35
CA TRP A 496 -0.80 5.04 20.35
C TRP A 496 -0.45 3.93 21.34
N GLN A 497 -1.45 3.19 21.84
CA GLN A 497 -1.21 2.10 22.79
C GLN A 497 -0.47 0.94 22.12
N LEU A 498 -0.71 0.69 20.83
CA LEU A 498 0.01 -0.29 20.05
C LEU A 498 1.51 0.05 19.88
N ILE A 499 1.84 1.31 19.60
CA ILE A 499 3.21 1.66 19.16
C ILE A 499 4.10 2.30 20.23
N SER A 500 3.53 2.83 21.32
CA SER A 500 4.26 3.68 22.27
C SER A 500 5.49 3.00 22.88
N GLY A 501 5.39 1.72 23.24
CA GLY A 501 6.51 0.94 23.77
C GLY A 501 7.68 0.86 22.79
N ALA A 502 7.40 0.57 21.51
CA ALA A 502 8.41 0.51 20.46
C ALA A 502 9.03 1.89 20.15
N ALA A 503 8.20 2.94 20.11
CA ALA A 503 8.68 4.30 19.90
C ALA A 503 9.61 4.76 21.04
N TYR A 504 9.25 4.47 22.29
CA TYR A 504 10.04 4.84 23.46
C TYR A 504 11.35 4.07 23.57
N GLY A 505 11.40 2.84 23.08
CA GLY A 505 12.63 2.04 23.02
C GLY A 505 13.77 2.66 22.21
N GLU A 506 13.54 3.75 21.49
CA GLU A 506 14.58 4.46 20.73
C GLU A 506 15.41 5.46 21.57
N SER A 507 15.05 5.71 22.84
CA SER A 507 15.82 6.57 23.75
C SER A 507 15.62 6.20 25.22
N ASP A 508 16.69 6.31 26.03
CA ASP A 508 16.67 5.99 27.47
C ASP A 508 15.93 7.04 28.33
N SER A 509 15.60 8.20 27.77
CA SER A 509 14.85 9.24 28.49
C SER A 509 13.87 9.98 27.57
N PRO A 510 12.79 10.57 28.13
CA PRO A 510 11.79 11.28 27.34
C PRO A 510 12.36 12.39 26.43
N HIS A 511 13.37 13.12 26.91
CA HIS A 511 13.99 14.24 26.19
C HIS A 511 15.34 13.89 25.55
N GLY A 512 15.80 12.64 25.71
CA GLY A 512 17.05 12.17 25.15
C GLY A 512 17.01 12.15 23.62
N LYS A 513 18.18 12.31 22.99
CA LYS A 513 18.31 12.11 21.56
C LYS A 513 18.06 10.62 21.24
N PRO A 514 17.19 10.27 20.28
CA PRO A 514 17.02 8.88 19.88
C PRO A 514 18.32 8.32 19.27
N PHE A 515 18.79 7.17 19.76
CA PHE A 515 20.05 6.56 19.28
C PHE A 515 19.91 5.94 17.88
N THR A 516 18.68 5.77 17.41
CA THR A 516 18.30 5.32 16.07
C THR A 516 18.43 6.41 15.00
N GLY A 517 18.59 7.67 15.42
CA GLY A 517 18.58 8.83 14.52
C GLY A 517 17.18 9.38 14.23
N ARG A 518 16.11 8.89 14.86
CA ARG A 518 14.77 9.49 14.73
C ARG A 518 14.82 10.99 15.05
N GLN A 519 14.07 11.79 14.28
CA GLN A 519 14.09 13.25 14.34
C GLN A 519 13.54 13.83 15.64
N PHE A 520 12.46 13.22 16.15
CA PHE A 520 11.71 13.70 17.32
C PHE A 520 12.13 12.94 18.57
N THR A 521 12.06 13.59 19.74
CA THR A 521 12.28 12.94 21.05
C THR A 521 11.09 12.06 21.44
N ASN A 522 11.20 11.27 22.51
CA ASN A 522 10.07 10.50 23.03
C ASN A 522 8.94 11.41 23.55
N ASP A 523 9.29 12.53 24.19
CA ASP A 523 8.34 13.53 24.67
C ASP A 523 7.61 14.26 23.53
N GLU A 524 8.30 14.63 22.46
CA GLU A 524 7.63 15.20 21.27
C GLU A 524 6.69 14.20 20.61
N VAL A 525 7.11 12.93 20.51
CA VAL A 525 6.22 11.88 19.98
C VAL A 525 5.00 11.70 20.86
N TYR A 526 5.16 11.64 22.18
CA TYR A 526 4.05 11.58 23.11
C TYR A 526 3.08 12.76 22.95
N ARG A 527 3.62 13.98 22.84
CA ARG A 527 2.83 15.20 22.68
C ARG A 527 2.05 15.21 21.35
N ALA A 528 2.67 14.80 20.25
CA ALA A 528 2.00 14.76 18.95
C ALA A 528 1.03 13.57 18.82
N ALA A 529 1.42 12.38 19.28
CA ALA A 529 0.69 11.13 19.09
C ALA A 529 -0.43 10.92 20.11
N TYR A 530 -0.19 11.20 21.39
CA TYR A 530 -1.19 10.99 22.44
C TYR A 530 -1.90 12.28 22.82
N ARG A 531 -1.14 13.34 23.12
CA ARG A 531 -1.71 14.62 23.56
C ARG A 531 -2.32 15.45 22.42
N GLN A 532 -1.98 15.12 21.17
CA GLN A 532 -2.44 15.83 19.97
C GLN A 532 -2.03 17.32 19.96
N TRP A 533 -0.90 17.64 20.57
CA TRP A 533 -0.34 19.00 20.57
C TRP A 533 0.31 19.33 19.24
N GLU A 534 0.36 20.63 18.95
CA GLU A 534 1.08 21.17 17.81
C GLU A 534 2.59 21.18 18.09
N LEU A 535 3.37 20.95 17.04
CA LEU A 535 4.83 21.02 17.10
C LEU A 535 5.34 22.00 16.04
N SER A 536 6.42 22.69 16.38
CA SER A 536 7.11 23.60 15.47
C SER A 536 8.62 23.41 15.60
N ARG A 537 9.30 23.25 14.47
CA ARG A 537 10.77 23.16 14.39
C ARG A 537 11.25 23.91 13.15
N GLY A 538 11.89 25.07 13.36
CA GLY A 538 12.30 25.93 12.25
C GLY A 538 11.09 26.38 11.43
N SER A 539 11.11 26.11 10.12
CA SER A 539 9.99 26.38 9.22
C SER A 539 8.94 25.26 9.14
N GLN A 540 9.18 24.12 9.81
CA GLN A 540 8.25 23.00 9.82
C GLN A 540 7.23 23.18 10.95
N PHE A 541 5.96 23.12 10.60
CA PHE A 541 4.84 23.17 11.53
C PHE A 541 4.02 21.88 11.40
N THR A 542 3.51 21.36 12.51
CA THR A 542 2.70 20.15 12.48
C THR A 542 1.58 20.24 13.51
N TYR A 543 0.33 20.15 13.04
CA TYR A 543 -0.81 19.98 13.91
C TYR A 543 -0.84 18.55 14.50
N GLY A 544 -1.45 18.37 15.68
CA GLY A 544 -1.91 17.04 16.08
C GLY A 544 -2.92 16.49 15.08
N ILE A 545 -2.94 15.18 14.82
CA ILE A 545 -3.85 14.53 13.88
C ILE A 545 -5.31 14.90 14.20
N PHE A 546 -5.74 14.74 15.45
CA PHE A 546 -7.09 15.08 15.91
C PHE A 546 -7.42 16.56 15.69
N HIS A 547 -6.47 17.46 16.02
CA HIS A 547 -6.68 18.89 15.86
C HIS A 547 -6.86 19.27 14.38
N TYR A 548 -6.01 18.73 13.50
CA TYR A 548 -6.16 18.86 12.06
C TYR A 548 -7.52 18.34 11.57
N THR A 549 -7.87 17.11 11.96
CA THR A 549 -9.13 16.46 11.57
C THR A 549 -10.32 17.33 11.94
N ARG A 550 -10.37 17.89 13.15
CA ARG A 550 -11.47 18.76 13.57
C ARG A 550 -11.62 19.98 12.65
N MET A 551 -10.53 20.71 12.40
CA MET A 551 -10.58 21.89 11.53
C MET A 551 -11.00 21.54 10.09
N ARG A 552 -10.44 20.45 9.54
CA ARG A 552 -10.75 19.99 8.19
C ARG A 552 -12.19 19.48 8.07
N TYR A 553 -12.68 18.78 9.09
CA TYR A 553 -14.06 18.31 9.17
C TYR A 553 -15.04 19.49 9.16
N ASP A 554 -14.83 20.47 10.06
CA ASP A 554 -15.69 21.65 10.18
C ASP A 554 -15.69 22.47 8.87
N SER A 555 -14.50 22.73 8.33
CA SER A 555 -14.31 23.43 7.06
C SER A 555 -14.99 22.71 5.89
N ALA A 556 -14.79 21.39 5.76
CA ALA A 556 -15.40 20.60 4.70
C ALA A 556 -16.92 20.59 4.81
N ARG A 557 -17.48 20.44 6.01
CA ARG A 557 -18.93 20.49 6.24
C ARG A 557 -19.53 21.84 5.88
N GLN A 558 -18.85 22.93 6.22
CA GLN A 558 -19.30 24.28 5.87
C GLN A 558 -19.30 24.49 4.35
N GLN A 559 -18.22 24.12 3.66
CA GLN A 559 -18.15 24.21 2.20
C GLN A 559 -19.22 23.33 1.53
N LEU A 560 -19.39 22.10 2.02
CA LEU A 560 -20.38 21.17 1.50
C LEU A 560 -21.80 21.70 1.65
N ALA A 561 -22.15 22.28 2.79
CA ALA A 561 -23.48 22.88 3.02
C ALA A 561 -23.82 23.95 1.96
N GLU A 562 -22.83 24.71 1.50
CA GLU A 562 -23.00 25.66 0.40
C GLU A 562 -23.08 24.97 -0.96
N LEU A 563 -22.19 24.02 -1.24
CA LEU A 563 -22.19 23.25 -2.48
C LEU A 563 -23.48 22.44 -2.68
N ARG A 564 -24.13 21.99 -1.60
CA ARG A 564 -25.42 21.26 -1.65
C ARG A 564 -26.59 22.09 -2.19
N LYS A 565 -26.45 23.42 -2.29
CA LYS A 565 -27.43 24.28 -2.99
C LYS A 565 -27.41 24.05 -4.51
N THR A 566 -26.27 23.65 -5.05
CA THR A 566 -26.08 23.36 -6.49
C THR A 566 -26.04 21.85 -6.76
N TYR A 567 -25.47 21.06 -5.84
CA TYR A 567 -25.28 19.61 -5.94
C TYR A 567 -26.04 18.88 -4.83
N PRO A 568 -27.37 18.69 -4.93
CA PRO A 568 -28.16 18.11 -3.84
C PRO A 568 -27.61 16.77 -3.33
N ASN A 569 -27.65 16.54 -2.01
CA ASN A 569 -27.07 15.33 -1.41
C ASN A 569 -27.70 14.06 -1.99
N GLY A 570 -26.87 13.09 -2.36
CA GLY A 570 -27.28 11.77 -2.84
C GLY A 570 -27.77 11.80 -4.28
N ALA A 571 -27.73 12.95 -4.96
CA ALA A 571 -28.23 13.10 -6.32
C ALA A 571 -27.39 12.33 -7.35
N SER A 572 -26.18 11.87 -7.02
CA SER A 572 -25.46 10.92 -7.89
C SER A 572 -26.14 9.54 -7.96
N GLY A 573 -27.01 9.21 -7.00
CA GLY A 573 -27.60 7.88 -6.84
C GLY A 573 -26.59 6.80 -6.43
N ALA A 574 -25.33 7.18 -6.17
CA ALA A 574 -24.30 6.25 -5.74
C ALA A 574 -24.54 5.79 -4.30
N VAL A 575 -24.25 4.52 -4.05
CA VAL A 575 -24.11 3.96 -2.71
C VAL A 575 -22.66 3.59 -2.48
N PHE A 576 -22.18 3.83 -1.27
CA PHE A 576 -20.81 3.54 -0.85
C PHE A 576 -20.86 2.42 0.18
N PRO A 577 -20.89 1.15 -0.25
CA PRO A 577 -20.84 0.04 0.69
C PRO A 577 -19.55 0.13 1.50
N GLY A 578 -19.58 -0.26 2.78
CA GLY A 578 -18.39 -0.27 3.64
C GLY A 578 -17.31 -1.27 3.23
N ALA A 579 -17.56 -2.07 2.18
CA ALA A 579 -16.59 -2.95 1.54
C ALA A 579 -16.24 -2.41 0.15
N LEU A 580 -14.96 -2.48 -0.20
CA LEU A 580 -14.43 -2.10 -1.52
C LEU A 580 -15.27 -2.69 -2.66
N GLU A 581 -15.64 -1.85 -3.61
CA GLU A 581 -16.13 -2.33 -4.91
C GLU A 581 -15.00 -3.12 -5.56
N VAL A 582 -15.27 -4.36 -5.94
CA VAL A 582 -14.28 -5.22 -6.61
C VAL A 582 -13.89 -4.54 -7.92
N LEU A 583 -12.66 -4.03 -7.95
CA LEU A 583 -11.99 -3.62 -9.18
C LEU A 583 -11.96 -4.78 -10.19
N PRO A 584 -11.69 -4.52 -11.48
CA PRO A 584 -11.62 -5.57 -12.48
C PRO A 584 -10.92 -6.85 -12.01
N SER A 585 -11.67 -7.94 -11.79
CA SER A 585 -11.15 -9.26 -11.35
C SER A 585 -10.85 -10.19 -12.51
#